data_AF-J9AWN9-F1
#
_entry.id   AF-J9AWN9-F1
#
_cell.length_a   1.000
_cell.length_b   1.000
_cell.length_c   1.000
_cell.angle_alpha   90.00
_cell.angle_beta   90.00
_cell.angle_gamma   90.00
#
_symmetry.space_group_name_H-M   'P 1'
#
loop_
_entity.id
_entity.type
_entity.pdbx_description
1 polymer ?
#
loop_
_entity_poly.entity_id
_entity_poly.type
_entity_poly.pdbx_seq_one_letter_code
_entity_poly.pdbx_strand_id
1 'polypeptide(L)' 'VQIILYHGYPVQVFHAHTSDGYILDLHRIPFGKNGYSISRKYRPAIFLQHGLLGSSADWVENYPNESFGNYIKI' A
#
# COMPACT_ATOMS: atom_id res chain seq x y z
N VAL A 1 2.27 -5.45 6.47
CA VAL A 1 3.56 -4.74 6.73
C VAL A 1 4.79 -5.51 6.28
N GLN A 2 5.06 -6.72 6.80
CA GLN A 2 6.33 -7.43 6.56
C GLN A 2 6.59 -7.76 5.08
N ILE A 3 5.58 -8.17 4.32
CA ILE A 3 5.68 -8.45 2.87
C ILE A 3 6.19 -7.21 2.10
N ILE A 4 5.64 -6.04 2.41
CA ILE A 4 6.01 -4.76 1.77
C ILE A 4 7.47 -4.40 2.05
N LEU A 5 7.90 -4.55 3.32
CA LEU A 5 9.28 -4.29 3.73
C LEU A 5 10.26 -5.30 3.12
N TYR A 6 9.88 -6.59 3.07
CA TYR A 6 10.67 -7.65 2.44
C TYR A 6 10.96 -7.33 0.97
N HIS A 7 10.00 -6.78 0.24
CA HIS A 7 10.18 -6.34 -1.15
C HIS A 7 10.88 -4.97 -1.30
N GLY A 8 11.34 -4.35 -0.21
CA GLY A 8 12.11 -3.11 -0.22
C GLY A 8 11.29 -1.84 -0.46
N TYR A 9 9.98 -1.87 -0.22
CA TYR A 9 9.13 -0.69 -0.29
C TYR A 9 8.94 -0.06 1.10
N PRO A 10 8.84 1.28 1.18
CA PRO A 10 8.42 1.93 2.41
C PRO A 10 6.95 1.59 2.73
N VAL A 11 6.61 1.54 4.01
CA VAL A 11 5.24 1.30 4.47
C VAL A 11 4.88 2.24 5.61
N GLN A 12 3.65 2.71 5.60
CA GLN A 12 3.01 3.44 6.69
C GLN A 12 1.74 2.70 7.08
N VAL A 13 1.40 2.72 8.37
CA VAL A 13 0.16 2.17 8.89
C VAL A 13 -0.65 3.31 9.51
N PHE A 14 -1.92 3.39 9.16
CA PHE A 14 -2.87 4.34 9.73
C PHE A 14 -4.05 3.58 10.34
N HIS A 15 -4.63 4.14 11.39
CA HIS A 15 -5.82 3.58 12.04
C HIS A 15 -7.00 4.50 11.73
N ALA A 16 -8.00 3.98 11.03
CA ALA A 16 -9.23 4.70 10.73
C ALA A 16 -10.34 4.24 11.67
N HIS A 17 -11.04 5.20 12.29
CA HIS A 17 -12.19 4.91 13.15
C HIS A 17 -13.47 5.07 12.35
N THR A 18 -14.29 4.03 12.31
CA THR A 18 -15.62 4.09 11.72
C THR A 18 -16.62 4.66 12.72
N SER A 19 -17.73 5.22 12.23
CA SER A 19 -18.79 5.80 13.08
C SER A 19 -19.46 4.78 14.00
N ASP A 20 -19.44 3.51 13.62
CA ASP A 20 -19.99 2.37 14.37
C ASP A 20 -18.94 1.68 15.27
N GLY A 21 -17.74 2.26 15.41
CA GLY A 21 -16.77 1.88 16.44
C GLY A 21 -15.70 0.88 16.03
N TYR A 22 -15.60 0.51 14.75
CA TYR A 22 -14.49 -0.31 14.27
C TYR A 22 -13.22 0.52 14.08
N ILE A 23 -12.08 -0.12 14.30
CA ILE A 23 -10.75 0.43 14.02
C ILE A 23 -10.16 -0.36 12.86
N LEU A 24 -9.91 0.30 11.74
CA LEU A 24 -9.39 -0.30 10.52
C LEU A 24 -7.91 0.03 10.34
N ASP A 25 -7.09 -1.00 10.14
CA ASP A 25 -5.67 -0.85 9.80
C ASP A 25 -5.51 -0.61 8.30
N LEU A 26 -5.07 0.59 7.94
CA LEU A 26 -4.80 0.99 6.56
C LEU A 26 -3.30 0.96 6.29
N HIS A 27 -2.91 0.19 5.28
CA HIS A 27 -1.52 0.08 4.82
C HIS A 27 -1.28 1.00 3.62
N ARG A 28 -0.23 1.82 3.68
CA ARG A 28 0.14 2.74 2.61
C ARG A 28 1.59 2.56 2.18
N ILE A 29 1.80 2.42 0.87
CA ILE A 29 3.12 2.54 0.23
C ILE A 29 3.24 3.98 -0.30
N PRO A 30 4.02 4.86 0.34
CA PRO A 30 4.06 6.29 -0.03
C PRO A 30 4.84 6.56 -1.33
N PHE A 31 5.77 5.67 -1.70
CA PHE A 31 6.61 5.76 -2.90
C PHE A 31 7.25 4.41 -3.25
N GLY A 32 7.70 4.25 -4.49
CA GLY A 32 8.38 3.05 -4.96
C GLY A 32 9.80 2.89 -4.38
N LYS A 33 10.37 1.70 -4.56
CA LYS A 33 11.69 1.29 -4.01
C LYS A 33 12.87 2.22 -4.35
N ASN A 34 12.82 2.94 -5.47
CA ASN A 34 13.89 3.85 -5.91
C ASN A 34 13.82 5.24 -5.25
N GLY A 35 12.97 5.39 -4.23
CA GLY A 35 12.95 6.57 -3.38
C GLY A 35 12.02 7.69 -3.84
N TYR A 36 12.12 8.80 -3.13
CA TYR A 36 11.28 9.98 -3.32
C TYR A 36 11.84 10.84 -4.46
N SER A 37 11.17 10.87 -5.63
CA SER A 37 11.50 11.89 -6.64
C SER A 37 10.97 13.24 -6.19
N ILE A 38 11.88 14.20 -5.97
CA ILE A 38 11.58 15.59 -5.59
C ILE A 38 10.64 16.25 -6.62
N SER A 39 10.65 15.79 -7.88
CA SER A 39 9.78 16.29 -8.95
C SER A 39 8.28 15.99 -8.76
N ARG A 40 7.90 15.07 -7.87
CA ARG A 40 6.49 14.72 -7.59
C ARG A 40 6.14 15.02 -6.13
N LYS A 41 6.04 16.31 -5.79
CA LYS A 41 5.55 16.78 -4.48
C LYS A 41 4.13 16.30 -4.17
N TYR A 42 3.33 16.05 -5.20
CA TYR A 42 1.99 15.48 -5.10
C TYR A 42 1.89 14.25 -6.00
N ARG A 43 1.48 13.13 -5.41
CA ARG A 43 1.20 11.88 -6.13
C ARG A 43 -0.29 11.60 -6.03
N PRO A 44 -0.97 11.23 -7.13
CA PRO A 44 -2.34 10.77 -7.06
C PRO A 44 -2.47 9.64 -6.03
N ALA A 45 -3.47 9.73 -5.17
CA ALA A 45 -3.79 8.64 -4.25
C ALA A 45 -4.56 7.56 -5.00
N ILE A 46 -4.18 6.30 -4.77
CA ILE A 46 -4.91 5.13 -5.25
C ILE A 46 -5.33 4.33 -4.02
N PHE A 47 -6.61 3.99 -3.94
CA PHE A 47 -7.17 3.16 -2.88
C PHE A 47 -7.49 1.78 -3.45
N LEU A 48 -7.06 0.73 -2.76
CA LEU A 48 -7.23 -0.65 -3.19
C LEU A 48 -8.02 -1.41 -2.11
N GLN A 49 -9.19 -1.89 -2.48
CA GLN A 49 -10.10 -2.61 -1.61
C GLN A 49 -10.10 -4.09 -2.00
N HIS A 50 -9.79 -4.96 -1.06
CA HIS A 50 -9.81 -6.41 -1.27
C HIS A 50 -11.24 -6.95 -1.45
N GLY A 51 -11.34 -8.17 -1.96
CA GLY A 51 -12.59 -8.89 -2.13
C GLY A 51 -13.08 -9.62 -0.88
N LEU A 52 -14.10 -10.47 -1.07
CA LEU A 52 -14.64 -11.33 -0.02
C LEU A 52 -13.56 -12.29 0.50
N LEU A 53 -13.42 -12.39 1.83
CA LEU A 53 -12.39 -13.19 2.53
C LEU A 53 -10.93 -12.82 2.19
N GLY A 54 -10.70 -11.63 1.61
CA GLY A 54 -9.37 -11.11 1.31
C GLY A 54 -8.85 -10.13 2.36
N SER A 55 -7.67 -9.56 2.11
CA SER A 55 -7.09 -8.49 2.94
C SER A 55 -6.22 -7.54 2.12
N SER A 56 -5.60 -6.55 2.76
CA SER A 56 -4.62 -5.69 2.08
C SER A 56 -3.42 -6.44 1.47
N ALA A 57 -3.19 -7.70 1.87
CA ALA A 57 -2.10 -8.54 1.35
C ALA A 57 -2.31 -8.94 -0.12
N ASP A 58 -3.56 -9.09 -0.58
CA ASP A 58 -3.92 -9.50 -1.95
C ASP A 58 -3.21 -8.66 -3.04
N TRP A 59 -2.85 -7.41 -2.73
CA TRP A 59 -2.22 -6.47 -3.66
C TRP A 59 -0.69 -6.55 -3.71
N VAL A 60 -0.07 -7.28 -2.77
CA VAL A 60 1.38 -7.27 -2.53
C VAL A 60 1.99 -8.66 -2.29
N GLU A 61 1.21 -9.74 -2.35
CA GLU A 61 1.67 -11.11 -2.02
C GLU A 61 2.59 -11.75 -3.07
N ASN A 62 2.46 -11.38 -4.35
CA ASN A 62 3.32 -11.92 -5.41
C ASN A 62 4.66 -11.17 -5.49
N TYR A 63 5.52 -11.59 -6.43
CA TYR A 63 6.70 -10.81 -6.75
C TYR A 63 6.31 -9.40 -7.19
N PRO A 64 7.17 -8.38 -6.95
CA PRO A 64 6.85 -7.01 -7.34
C PRO A 64 6.40 -6.92 -8.81
N ASN A 65 7.09 -7.54 -9.76
CA ASN A 65 6.71 -7.55 -11.19
C ASN A 65 5.38 -8.25 -11.54
N GLU A 66 4.74 -8.91 -10.57
CA GLU A 66 3.49 -9.67 -10.73
C GLU A 66 2.39 -9.20 -9.77
N SER A 67 2.69 -8.20 -8.93
CA SER A 67 1.75 -7.56 -8.04
C SER A 67 1.38 -6.17 -8.55
N PHE A 68 0.12 -5.78 -8.36
CA PHE A 68 -0.38 -4.46 -8.72
C PHE A 68 0.45 -3.32 -8.07
N GLY A 69 1.00 -3.57 -6.87
CA GLY A 69 1.87 -2.63 -6.15
C GLY A 69 3.11 -2.15 -6.92
N ASN A 70 3.56 -2.84 -7.97
CA ASN A 70 4.69 -2.39 -8.80
C ASN A 70 4.27 -1.71 -10.11
N TYR A 71 3.06 -2.01 -10.61
CA TYR A 71 2.50 -1.34 -11.80
C TYR A 71 2.15 0.12 -11.51
N ILE A 72 1.86 0.42 -10.25
CA ILE A 72 1.84 1.81 -9.80
C ILE A 72 3.30 2.23 -9.59
N LYS A 73 3.87 2.91 -10.59
CA LYS A 73 5.13 3.66 -10.47
C LYS A 73 4.93 4.86 -9.52
N ILE A 74 4.74 4.59 -8.22
CA ILE A 74 4.73 5.62 -7.18
C ILE A 74 6.13 6.21 -7.10
#